data_AF-A0A811KUH4-F1
#
_entry.id   AF-A0A811KUH4-F1
#
_cell.length_a   1.000
_cell.length_b   1.000
_cell.length_c   1.000
_cell.angle_alpha   90.00
_cell.angle_beta   90.00
_cell.angle_gamma   90.00
#
_symmetry.space_group_name_H-M   'P 1'
#
loop_
_entity.id
_entity.type
_entity.pdbx_description
1 polymer ?
#
loop_
_entity_poly.entity_id
_entity_poly.type
_entity_poly.pdbx_seq_one_letter_code
_entity_poly.pdbx_strand_id
1 'polypeptide(L)'
;MEVTDSSEMGFAVCPLSSCPHDDIVNKIPVGFEADGPCENCGDKEENWICLVCYHIFCGRHRLGHGVAHYEASKHSMALSFCDLSVWCHACDSYVSNSKFEEAIRYVEKVKFKSE
;
A
#
# COMPACT_ATOMS: atom_id res chain seq x y z
N MET A 1 -14.69 10.02 44.27
CA MET A 1 -15.39 10.03 42.98
C MET A 1 -14.48 9.40 41.96
N GLU A 2 -14.97 8.26 41.50
CA GLU A 2 -14.60 7.40 40.38
C GLU A 2 -13.55 7.94 39.39
N VAL A 3 -12.48 7.16 39.26
CA VAL A 3 -11.67 7.07 38.04
C VAL A 3 -12.54 6.42 36.96
N THR A 4 -12.90 7.16 35.92
CA THR A 4 -13.47 6.57 34.70
C THR A 4 -12.45 6.67 33.58
N ASP A 5 -11.76 5.55 33.45
CA ASP A 5 -11.23 4.89 32.25
C ASP A 5 -11.22 5.67 30.93
N SER A 6 -10.03 5.75 30.35
CA SER A 6 -9.76 6.24 29.01
C SER A 6 -10.43 5.33 27.98
N SER A 7 -11.62 5.70 27.51
CA SER A 7 -12.23 5.02 26.38
C SER A 7 -11.39 5.24 25.12
N GLU A 8 -10.55 4.26 24.78
CA GLU A 8 -10.02 4.06 23.43
C GLU A 8 -11.20 3.88 22.47
N MET A 9 -11.72 5.00 21.96
CA MET A 9 -12.69 4.99 20.88
C MET A 9 -11.92 4.61 19.61
N GLY A 10 -11.95 3.33 19.24
CA GLY A 10 -11.37 2.89 17.97
C GLY A 10 -12.00 3.65 16.81
N PHE A 11 -11.20 4.41 16.07
CA PHE A 11 -11.66 5.11 14.88
C PHE A 11 -11.70 4.11 13.72
N ALA A 12 -12.90 3.76 13.26
CA ALA A 12 -13.05 2.99 12.04
C ALA A 12 -12.55 3.84 10.85
N VAL A 13 -11.49 3.38 10.18
CA VAL A 13 -11.01 4.01 8.94
C VAL A 13 -11.82 3.43 7.78
N CYS A 14 -12.66 4.26 7.17
CA CYS A 14 -13.40 3.90 5.96
C CYS A 14 -12.59 4.29 4.72
N PRO A 15 -12.16 3.34 3.86
CA PRO A 15 -11.45 3.67 2.63
C PRO A 15 -12.31 4.54 1.69
N LEU A 16 -11.67 5.46 0.97
CA LEU A 16 -12.32 6.21 -0.09
C LEU A 16 -12.72 5.27 -1.22
N SER A 17 -13.95 5.38 -1.73
CA SER A 17 -14.40 4.60 -2.89
C SER A 17 -13.83 5.12 -4.21
N SER A 18 -13.31 6.35 -4.24
CA SER A 18 -12.57 6.91 -5.37
C SER A 18 -11.68 8.07 -4.95
N CYS A 19 -10.61 8.34 -5.69
CA CYS A 19 -9.85 9.57 -5.59
C CYS A 19 -9.38 10.07 -6.97
N PRO A 20 -8.97 11.36 -7.11
CA PRO A 20 -8.47 11.91 -8.38
C PRO A 20 -7.21 11.22 -8.93
N HIS A 21 -6.60 10.33 -8.13
CA HIS A 21 -5.38 9.61 -8.47
C HIS A 21 -5.64 8.15 -8.84
N ASP A 22 -6.88 7.69 -9.01
CA ASP A 22 -7.15 6.28 -9.33
C ASP A 22 -6.69 5.90 -10.75
N ASP A 23 -6.61 6.86 -11.66
CA ASP A 23 -6.31 6.64 -13.09
C ASP A 23 -4.82 6.57 -13.42
N ILE A 24 -3.92 6.83 -12.45
CA ILE A 24 -2.47 6.80 -12.70
C ILE A 24 -1.88 5.38 -12.58
N VAL A 25 -2.71 4.37 -12.28
CA VAL A 25 -2.27 2.99 -12.12
C VAL A 25 -1.97 2.36 -13.47
N ASN A 26 -0.77 1.78 -13.58
CA ASN A 26 -0.30 1.12 -14.79
C ASN A 26 -0.71 -0.37 -14.81
N LYS A 27 -0.46 -1.03 -15.95
CA LYS A 27 -0.62 -2.48 -16.06
C LYS A 27 0.57 -3.20 -15.44
N ILE A 28 0.29 -4.35 -14.83
CA ILE A 28 1.29 -5.18 -14.17
C ILE A 28 2.34 -5.65 -15.19
N PRO A 29 3.63 -5.41 -14.94
CA PRO A 29 4.69 -5.86 -15.84
C PRO A 29 4.78 -7.38 -15.87
N VAL A 30 5.10 -7.93 -17.04
CA VAL A 30 5.28 -9.37 -17.22
C VAL A 30 6.51 -9.84 -16.44
N GLY A 31 6.37 -10.90 -15.65
CA GLY A 31 7.48 -11.52 -14.91
C GLY A 31 7.92 -10.77 -13.65
N PHE A 32 7.08 -9.87 -13.14
CA PHE A 32 7.35 -9.13 -11.91
C PHE A 32 7.18 -10.01 -10.66
N GLU A 33 8.06 -9.86 -9.67
CA GLU A 33 7.99 -10.61 -8.40
C GLU A 33 7.39 -9.72 -7.31
N ALA A 34 6.12 -9.97 -6.97
CA ALA A 34 5.34 -9.16 -6.03
C ALA A 34 5.50 -9.55 -4.56
N ASP A 35 6.70 -9.96 -4.15
CA ASP A 35 7.04 -10.36 -2.78
C ASP A 35 8.48 -9.98 -2.39
N GLY A 36 9.14 -9.13 -3.19
CA GLY A 36 10.52 -8.71 -2.97
C GLY A 36 10.75 -7.84 -1.73
N PRO A 37 12.03 -7.69 -1.30
CA PRO A 37 12.42 -6.75 -0.25
C PRO A 37 12.30 -5.30 -0.73
N CYS A 38 12.34 -4.34 0.19
CA CYS A 38 12.52 -2.94 -0.13
C CYS A 38 13.81 -2.75 -0.93
N GLU A 39 13.71 -2.17 -2.12
CA GLU A 39 14.84 -2.02 -3.03
C GLU A 39 15.90 -1.00 -2.53
N ASN A 40 15.56 -0.19 -1.53
CA ASN A 40 16.47 0.80 -0.95
C ASN A 40 17.27 0.27 0.25
N CYS A 41 16.66 -0.52 1.14
CA CYS A 41 17.30 -0.98 2.38
C CYS A 41 17.31 -2.50 2.59
N GLY A 42 16.66 -3.27 1.72
CA GLY A 42 16.58 -4.73 1.84
C GLY A 42 15.62 -5.23 2.92
N ASP A 43 14.85 -4.36 3.59
CA ASP A 43 13.83 -4.77 4.57
C ASP A 43 12.78 -5.67 3.89
N LYS A 44 12.36 -6.74 4.58
CA LYS A 44 11.39 -7.72 4.08
C LYS A 44 10.02 -7.59 4.75
N GLU A 45 9.90 -6.72 5.74
CA GLU A 45 8.70 -6.53 6.54
C GLU A 45 7.97 -5.26 6.14
N GLU A 46 6.63 -5.32 6.14
CA GLU A 46 5.77 -4.17 5.83
C GLU A 46 6.10 -3.47 4.51
N ASN A 47 6.41 -4.26 3.48
CA ASN A 47 6.67 -3.73 2.16
C ASN A 47 5.38 -3.43 1.40
N TRP A 48 5.51 -2.43 0.53
CA TRP A 48 4.49 -1.91 -0.34
C TRP A 48 5.06 -1.84 -1.75
N ILE A 49 4.18 -1.86 -2.73
CA ILE A 49 4.53 -1.70 -4.14
C ILE A 49 3.86 -0.47 -4.73
N CYS A 50 4.62 0.30 -5.49
CA CYS A 50 4.08 1.38 -6.30
C CYS A 50 3.17 0.85 -7.42
N LEU A 51 1.92 1.30 -7.50
CA LEU A 51 1.00 0.92 -8.59
C LEU A 51 1.25 1.70 -9.90
N VAL A 52 2.21 2.63 -9.90
CA VAL A 52 2.60 3.39 -11.10
C VAL A 52 3.86 2.80 -11.73
N CYS A 53 4.88 2.48 -10.95
CA CYS A 53 6.19 2.02 -11.47
C CYS A 53 6.67 0.67 -10.95
N TYR A 54 5.90 0.01 -10.07
CA TYR A 54 6.21 -1.31 -9.50
C TYR A 54 7.46 -1.40 -8.63
N HIS A 55 8.05 -0.27 -8.25
CA HIS A 55 9.12 -0.20 -7.25
C HIS A 55 8.63 -0.68 -5.88
N ILE A 56 9.40 -1.55 -5.22
CA ILE A 56 9.11 -2.09 -3.90
C ILE A 56 9.83 -1.27 -2.82
N PHE A 57 9.08 -0.83 -1.82
CA PHE A 57 9.60 -0.02 -0.72
C PHE A 57 9.02 -0.42 0.63
N CYS A 58 9.78 -0.18 1.69
CA CYS A 58 9.31 -0.40 3.05
C CYS A 58 8.30 0.69 3.46
N GLY A 59 7.32 0.32 4.28
CA GLY A 59 6.28 1.19 4.78
C GLY A 59 6.79 2.30 5.71
N ARG A 60 5.87 3.20 6.09
CA ARG A 60 6.16 4.36 6.96
C ARG A 60 6.60 4.00 8.37
N HIS A 61 6.19 2.84 8.91
CA HIS A 61 6.60 2.38 10.24
C HIS A 61 7.94 1.64 10.23
N ARG A 62 8.54 1.47 9.03
CA ARG A 62 9.91 0.98 8.85
C ARG A 62 10.85 2.17 8.69
N LEU A 63 11.58 2.27 7.57
CA LEU A 63 12.43 3.41 7.23
C LEU A 63 11.73 4.46 6.34
N GLY A 64 10.46 4.25 5.98
CA GLY A 64 9.68 5.26 5.25
C GLY A 64 10.06 5.46 3.78
N HIS A 65 10.72 4.50 3.13
CA HIS A 65 11.09 4.61 1.71
C HIS A 65 9.89 4.77 0.78
N GLY A 66 8.69 4.30 1.15
CA GLY A 66 7.48 4.59 0.37
C GLY A 66 7.10 6.07 0.34
N VAL A 67 7.28 6.77 1.47
CA VAL A 67 7.06 8.22 1.56
C VAL A 67 8.11 8.96 0.72
N ALA A 68 9.39 8.61 0.87
CA ALA A 68 10.46 9.19 0.07
C ALA A 68 10.27 8.93 -1.45
N HIS A 69 9.81 7.73 -1.83
CA HIS A 69 9.48 7.39 -3.20
C HIS A 69 8.40 8.34 -3.75
N TYR A 70 7.29 8.49 -3.03
CA TYR A 70 6.22 9.40 -3.42
C TYR A 70 6.71 10.86 -3.53
N GLU A 71 7.52 11.34 -2.59
CA GLU A 71 8.03 12.70 -2.63
C GLU A 71 8.88 12.98 -3.86
N ALA A 72 9.69 12.01 -4.28
CA ALA A 72 10.59 12.12 -5.44
C ALA A 72 9.88 11.92 -6.78
N SER A 73 8.98 10.94 -6.89
CA SER A 73 8.35 10.55 -8.17
C SER A 73 6.95 11.12 -8.39
N LYS A 74 6.27 11.53 -7.31
CA LYS A 74 4.83 11.86 -7.27
C LYS A 74 3.91 10.69 -7.64
N HIS A 75 4.41 9.45 -7.56
CA HIS A 75 3.55 8.27 -7.67
C HIS A 75 2.77 8.07 -6.37
N SER A 76 1.52 8.48 -6.35
CA SER A 76 0.73 8.51 -5.11
C SER A 76 0.15 7.17 -4.68
N MET A 77 0.01 6.21 -5.61
CA MET A 77 -0.70 4.96 -5.36
C MET A 77 0.25 3.81 -5.00
N ALA A 78 0.00 3.16 -3.86
CA ALA A 78 0.76 2.01 -3.39
C ALA A 78 -0.15 0.89 -2.85
N LEU A 79 0.24 -0.36 -3.05
CA LEU A 79 -0.45 -1.57 -2.57
C LEU A 79 0.41 -2.26 -1.50
N SER A 80 -0.18 -2.60 -0.37
CA SER A 80 0.46 -3.30 0.75
C SER A 80 0.61 -4.78 0.45
N PHE A 81 1.77 -5.35 0.76
CA PHE A 81 1.93 -6.81 0.77
C PHE A 81 1.37 -7.47 2.02
N CYS A 82 1.16 -6.74 3.12
CA CYS A 82 0.71 -7.33 4.38
C CYS A 82 -0.78 -7.69 4.37
N ASP A 83 -1.61 -6.79 3.87
CA ASP A 83 -3.07 -6.84 4.01
C ASP A 83 -3.81 -6.49 2.71
N LEU A 84 -3.09 -6.32 1.60
CA LEU A 84 -3.63 -5.96 0.28
C LEU A 84 -4.39 -4.63 0.25
N SER A 85 -4.21 -3.78 1.27
CA SER A 85 -4.78 -2.44 1.28
C SER A 85 -4.06 -1.53 0.26
N VAL A 86 -4.83 -0.61 -0.34
CA VAL A 86 -4.29 0.39 -1.26
C VAL A 86 -4.28 1.75 -0.57
N TRP A 87 -3.13 2.41 -0.62
CA TRP A 87 -2.88 3.71 -0.02
C TRP A 87 -2.63 4.77 -1.10
N CYS A 88 -3.23 5.94 -0.93
CA CYS A 88 -2.94 7.12 -1.74
C CYS A 88 -2.20 8.15 -0.90
N HIS A 89 -0.91 8.34 -1.15
CA HIS A 89 -0.07 9.30 -0.43
C HIS A 89 -0.53 10.76 -0.62
N ALA A 90 -1.13 11.10 -1.76
CA ALA A 90 -1.61 12.45 -2.03
C ALA A 90 -2.93 12.77 -1.29
N CYS A 91 -3.77 11.76 -1.05
CA CYS A 91 -5.02 11.90 -0.31
C CYS A 91 -4.88 11.60 1.19
N ASP A 92 -3.72 11.10 1.62
CA ASP A 92 -3.45 10.63 2.98
C ASP A 92 -4.54 9.65 3.46
N SER A 93 -4.95 8.73 2.59
CA SER A 93 -6.08 7.83 2.85
C SER A 93 -5.93 6.50 2.14
N TYR A 94 -6.53 5.47 2.73
CA TYR A 94 -6.83 4.23 2.02
C TYR A 94 -7.87 4.48 0.93
N VAL A 95 -7.75 3.72 -0.16
CA VAL A 95 -8.68 3.76 -1.29
C VAL A 95 -9.10 2.32 -1.60
N SER A 96 -10.39 2.12 -1.81
CA SER A 96 -10.97 0.83 -2.20
C SER A 96 -11.83 1.05 -3.44
N ASN A 97 -11.20 0.92 -4.61
CA ASN A 97 -11.83 1.09 -5.91
C ASN A 97 -11.64 -0.19 -6.76
N SER A 98 -12.64 -0.55 -7.57
CA SER A 98 -12.59 -1.74 -8.42
C SER A 98 -11.44 -1.73 -9.45
N LYS A 99 -10.92 -0.55 -9.79
CA LYS A 99 -9.73 -0.39 -10.67
C LYS A 99 -8.49 -1.11 -10.14
N PHE A 100 -8.38 -1.33 -8.83
CA PHE A 100 -7.22 -1.99 -8.24
C PHE A 100 -7.38 -3.50 -8.09
N GLU A 101 -8.55 -4.06 -8.43
CA GLU A 101 -8.82 -5.49 -8.25
C GLU A 101 -7.83 -6.39 -9.00
N GLU A 102 -7.41 -5.99 -10.21
CA GLU A 102 -6.44 -6.76 -10.99
C GLU A 102 -5.08 -6.84 -10.27
N ALA A 103 -4.58 -5.70 -9.79
CA ALA A 103 -3.33 -5.61 -9.03
C ALA A 103 -3.42 -6.38 -7.71
N ILE A 104 -4.51 -6.21 -6.96
CA ILE A 104 -4.74 -6.91 -5.70
C ILE A 104 -4.74 -8.43 -5.93
N ARG A 105 -5.52 -8.93 -6.88
CA ARG A 105 -5.59 -10.38 -7.19
C ARG A 105 -4.25 -10.93 -7.67
N TYR A 106 -3.44 -10.12 -8.34
CA TYR A 106 -2.11 -10.53 -8.76
C TYR A 106 -1.17 -10.70 -7.57
N VAL A 107 -1.05 -9.68 -6.71
CA VAL A 107 -0.23 -9.75 -5.49
C VAL A 107 -0.73 -10.87 -4.58
N GLU A 108 -2.05 -11.03 -4.44
CA GLU A 108 -2.65 -12.11 -3.66
C GLU A 108 -2.19 -13.50 -4.16
N LYS A 109 -2.23 -13.72 -5.48
CA LYS A 109 -1.78 -14.98 -6.09
C LYS A 109 -0.29 -15.22 -5.89
N VAL A 110 0.54 -14.20 -6.05
CA VAL A 110 2.01 -14.35 -5.90
C VAL A 110 2.37 -14.62 -4.45
N LYS A 111 1.78 -13.86 -3.52
CA LYS A 111 2.22 -13.85 -2.12
C LYS A 111 1.54 -14.90 -1.24
N PHE A 112 0.27 -15.26 -1.52
CA PHE A 112 -0.53 -16.14 -0.65
C PHE A 112 -0.83 -17.51 -1.25
N LYS A 113 -0.39 -17.82 -2.47
CA LYS A 113 -0.43 -19.19 -2.98
C LYS A 113 0.91 -19.88 -2.77
N SER A 114 1.08 -20.39 -1.56
CA SER A 114 1.88 -21.56 -1.28
C SER A 114 0.93 -22.65 -0.78
N GLU A 115 0.37 -23.43 -1.73
CA GLU A 115 0.00 -24.86 -1.65
C GLU A 115 -0.73 -25.30 -2.93
#